data_AF-A0A1F9FE41-F1
#
_entry.id   AF-A0A1F9FE41-F1
#
_cell.length_a   1.000
_cell.length_b   1.000
_cell.length_c   1.000
_cell.angle_alpha   90.00
_cell.angle_beta   90.00
_cell.angle_gamma   90.00
#
_symmetry.space_group_name_H-M   'P 1'
#
loop_
_entity.id
_entity.type
_entity.pdbx_description
1 polymer ?
#
loop_
_entity_poly.entity_id
_entity_poly.type
_entity_poly.pdbx_seq_one_letter_code
_entity_poly.pdbx_strand_id
1 'polypeptide(L)'
;MFLAYGVTTVRDLGNPLDWILAQRDAVNLGKVAGPRIFCAGGGIYGRGWLAHHLVPANPEEARQAIRRFIEQGVDYAKIHLGVPVEIARSAAEEAHKAGLKLSGHLESSILPYAEAGVDGVEHATGCAEATIRSEEAKKKFASIKLFLAKFLAPWSFAEERHFPEVVESLAKKGTFIEPTLVLWGASLGMREQWEKEDYELVKDPNLSYVPENERLIWLEHYYLAYGPRGEKEPETDITVGTRYSIFGIYPGSALVEGRRRFEKFLSLLAQAGGNVVAGTDASGVVPGISLHRELEMLVKAGLSPMRALQAVTKVGAAYLGKLQDLGTVEEGKLADLIVVEADPLSDIRNTRRIAAVIKNGDLIDRSFHASFSNPIPRPYTQGFYGYPLPKVESVAPTAAFAGEGEKRLVLKGKDFFPTSITRLDGRPVRTDFVSQQELAVTIPAHLMQPGVKRLAVTSPRPWEIPDLGGTSNAVAFIVRFKS
;
A
#
# COMPACT_ATOMS: atom_id res chain seq x y z
N MET A 1 -11.49 15.95 -6.13
CA MET A 1 -10.49 15.19 -6.92
C MET A 1 -11.09 13.98 -7.63
N PHE A 2 -11.62 12.95 -6.94
CA PHE A 2 -12.23 11.76 -7.61
C PHE A 2 -13.19 12.09 -8.76
N LEU A 3 -14.15 12.99 -8.54
CA LEU A 3 -15.12 13.40 -9.57
C LEU A 3 -14.48 14.06 -10.80
N ALA A 4 -13.37 14.80 -10.64
CA ALA A 4 -12.67 15.45 -11.75
C ALA A 4 -12.13 14.41 -12.76
N TYR A 5 -11.82 13.21 -12.26
CA TYR A 5 -11.35 12.04 -12.99
C TYR A 5 -12.45 10.98 -13.18
N GLY A 6 -13.73 11.37 -13.09
CA GLY A 6 -14.83 10.46 -13.42
C GLY A 6 -15.05 9.29 -12.46
N VAL A 7 -14.51 9.35 -11.25
CA VAL A 7 -14.79 8.37 -10.21
C VAL A 7 -16.03 8.83 -9.44
N THR A 8 -17.19 8.22 -9.70
CA THR A 8 -18.47 8.61 -9.08
C THR A 8 -18.82 7.82 -7.82
N THR A 9 -18.18 6.67 -7.61
CA THR A 9 -18.37 5.78 -6.46
C THR A 9 -17.03 5.28 -5.96
N VAL A 10 -16.85 5.22 -4.64
CA VAL A 10 -15.66 4.68 -3.99
C VAL A 10 -16.06 3.72 -2.87
N ARG A 11 -15.15 2.79 -2.58
CA ARG A 11 -15.21 1.90 -1.43
C ARG A 11 -14.14 2.31 -0.43
N ASP A 12 -14.56 2.68 0.77
CA ASP A 12 -13.67 2.98 1.89
C ASP A 12 -13.50 1.76 2.80
N LEU A 13 -12.24 1.42 3.12
CA LEU A 13 -11.90 0.15 3.78
C LEU A 13 -11.06 0.31 5.06
N GLY A 14 -11.02 1.48 5.69
CA GLY A 14 -10.19 1.62 6.89
C GLY A 14 -10.14 2.97 7.58
N ASN A 15 -11.00 3.93 7.24
CA ASN A 15 -11.04 5.20 7.97
C ASN A 15 -11.85 5.07 9.28
N PRO A 16 -11.62 5.95 10.28
CA PRO A 16 -12.44 6.02 11.48
C PRO A 16 -13.93 6.20 11.14
N LEU A 17 -14.76 5.40 11.78
CA LEU A 17 -16.15 5.20 11.40
C LEU A 17 -16.96 6.50 11.37
N ASP A 18 -17.00 7.24 12.47
CA ASP A 18 -17.82 8.47 12.55
C ASP A 18 -17.39 9.50 11.52
N TRP A 19 -16.08 9.57 11.21
CA TRP A 19 -15.58 10.50 10.20
C TRP A 19 -16.01 10.10 8.80
N ILE A 20 -15.84 8.83 8.41
CA ILE A 20 -16.19 8.39 7.06
C ILE A 20 -17.71 8.40 6.84
N LEU A 21 -18.51 8.10 7.86
CA LEU A 21 -19.97 8.26 7.81
C LEU A 21 -20.35 9.72 7.62
N ALA A 22 -19.72 10.65 8.35
CA ALA A 22 -19.99 12.08 8.18
C ALA A 22 -19.62 12.57 6.77
N GLN A 23 -18.52 12.08 6.18
CA GLN A 23 -18.18 12.37 4.77
C GLN A 23 -19.25 11.84 3.81
N ARG A 24 -19.65 10.57 3.98
CA ARG A 24 -20.68 9.94 3.15
C ARG A 24 -21.98 10.72 3.20
N ASP A 25 -22.43 11.07 4.40
CA ASP A 25 -23.68 11.77 4.62
C ASP A 25 -23.63 13.19 4.04
N ALA A 26 -22.50 13.90 4.19
CA ALA A 26 -22.30 15.21 3.58
C ALA A 26 -22.34 15.15 2.03
N VAL A 27 -21.79 14.10 1.42
CA VAL A 27 -21.90 13.88 -0.03
C VAL A 27 -23.33 13.53 -0.44
N ASN A 28 -24.00 12.64 0.30
CA ASN A 28 -25.37 12.22 0.00
C ASN A 28 -26.37 13.39 0.12
N LEU A 29 -26.13 14.31 1.05
CA LEU A 29 -26.93 15.52 1.26
C LEU A 29 -26.54 16.69 0.32
N GLY A 30 -25.59 16.48 -0.60
CA GLY A 30 -25.11 17.51 -1.53
C GLY A 30 -24.39 18.68 -0.85
N LYS A 31 -23.90 18.50 0.39
CA LYS A 31 -23.13 19.51 1.13
C LYS A 31 -21.67 19.54 0.74
N VAL A 32 -21.14 18.41 0.25
CA VAL A 32 -19.77 18.27 -0.22
C VAL A 32 -19.80 17.58 -1.58
N ALA A 33 -19.14 18.16 -2.58
CA ALA A 33 -18.96 17.51 -3.88
C ALA A 33 -18.00 16.32 -3.72
N GLY A 34 -18.50 15.11 -3.99
CA GLY A 34 -17.70 13.90 -3.86
C GLY A 34 -18.35 12.66 -4.51
N PRO A 35 -17.59 11.56 -4.65
CA PRO A 35 -18.13 10.29 -5.06
C PRO A 35 -19.07 9.74 -3.98
N ARG A 36 -20.01 8.88 -4.37
CA ARG A 36 -20.79 8.06 -3.44
C ARG A 36 -19.83 7.14 -2.67
N ILE A 37 -19.98 7.08 -1.36
CA ILE A 37 -19.07 6.34 -0.47
C ILE A 37 -19.80 5.13 0.09
N PHE A 38 -19.23 3.94 -0.09
CA PHE A 38 -19.58 2.74 0.67
C PHE A 38 -18.42 2.44 1.62
N CYS A 39 -18.66 2.45 2.93
CA CYS A 39 -17.58 2.37 3.91
C CYS A 39 -17.65 1.12 4.79
N ALA A 40 -16.48 0.61 5.19
CA ALA A 40 -16.34 -0.47 6.17
C ALA A 40 -16.01 0.01 7.59
N GLY A 41 -15.73 1.30 7.77
CA GLY A 41 -15.10 1.80 8.98
C GLY A 41 -13.73 1.18 9.21
N GLY A 42 -13.33 1.05 10.48
CA GLY A 42 -12.02 0.52 10.85
C GLY A 42 -11.87 -1.00 10.71
N GLY A 43 -12.95 -1.76 10.54
CA GLY A 43 -12.92 -3.23 10.48
C GLY A 43 -12.35 -3.89 11.75
N ILE A 44 -11.94 -5.15 11.61
CA ILE A 44 -11.29 -5.93 12.69
C ILE A 44 -9.87 -6.34 12.32
N TYR A 45 -9.00 -6.46 13.33
CA TYR A 45 -7.58 -6.79 13.19
C TYR A 45 -7.22 -8.04 13.99
N GLY A 46 -6.19 -8.77 13.56
CA GLY A 46 -5.60 -9.83 14.38
C GLY A 46 -4.70 -9.30 15.49
N ARG A 47 -4.25 -8.05 15.36
CA ARG A 47 -3.44 -7.34 16.35
C ARG A 47 -3.67 -5.84 16.25
N GLY A 48 -3.77 -5.18 17.41
CA GLY A 48 -3.97 -3.73 17.49
C GLY A 48 -2.66 -2.98 17.23
N TRP A 49 -2.74 -1.97 16.36
CA TRP A 49 -1.64 -1.04 16.06
C TRP A 49 -1.93 0.35 16.60
N LEU A 50 -3.21 0.75 16.58
CA LEU A 50 -3.73 1.98 17.16
C LEU A 50 -4.79 1.64 18.21
N ALA A 51 -5.02 2.56 19.14
CA ALA A 51 -5.94 2.37 20.26
C ALA A 51 -7.40 2.08 19.84
N HIS A 52 -7.78 2.50 18.63
CA HIS A 52 -9.14 2.30 18.10
C HIS A 52 -9.30 1.01 17.27
N HIS A 53 -8.25 0.22 17.09
CA HIS A 53 -8.35 -1.05 16.36
C HIS A 53 -9.12 -2.08 17.19
N LEU A 54 -10.15 -2.68 16.60
CA LEU A 54 -10.88 -3.78 17.23
C LEU A 54 -10.19 -5.11 16.95
N VAL A 55 -9.86 -5.84 18.02
CA VAL A 55 -9.14 -7.12 17.97
C VAL A 55 -9.97 -8.18 18.69
N PRO A 56 -10.90 -8.87 18.00
CA PRO A 56 -11.72 -9.90 18.64
C PRO A 56 -10.85 -11.10 19.03
N ALA A 57 -11.00 -11.59 20.26
CA ALA A 57 -10.26 -12.73 20.78
C ALA A 57 -10.89 -14.08 20.41
N ASN A 58 -12.17 -14.10 19.98
CA ASN A 58 -12.91 -15.31 19.67
C ASN A 58 -14.03 -15.06 18.63
N PRO A 59 -14.61 -16.13 18.04
CA PRO A 59 -15.70 -16.06 17.07
C PRO A 59 -16.89 -15.18 17.46
N GLU A 60 -17.28 -15.17 18.74
CA GLU A 60 -18.46 -14.41 19.17
C GLU A 60 -18.18 -12.92 19.26
N GLU A 61 -17.01 -12.52 19.77
CA GLU A 61 -16.56 -11.13 19.72
C GLU A 61 -16.45 -10.61 18.30
N ALA A 62 -16.06 -11.45 17.33
CA ALA A 62 -16.03 -11.09 15.92
C ALA A 62 -17.44 -10.77 15.39
N ARG A 63 -18.43 -11.60 15.72
CA ARG A 63 -19.84 -11.34 15.37
C ARG A 63 -20.36 -10.06 16.01
N GLN A 64 -20.07 -9.84 17.29
CA GLN A 64 -20.47 -8.63 18.00
C GLN A 64 -19.84 -7.37 17.38
N ALA A 65 -18.56 -7.42 17.01
CA ALA A 65 -17.89 -6.33 16.33
C ALA A 65 -18.53 -6.00 14.97
N ILE A 66 -18.82 -7.03 14.15
CA ILE A 66 -19.49 -6.84 12.85
C ILE A 66 -20.92 -6.31 13.03
N ARG A 67 -21.72 -6.86 13.96
CA ARG A 67 -23.06 -6.33 14.27
C ARG A 67 -23.01 -4.86 14.67
N ARG A 68 -22.05 -4.49 15.52
CA ARG A 68 -21.87 -3.10 15.93
C ARG A 68 -21.58 -2.19 14.73
N PHE A 69 -20.68 -2.58 13.83
CA PHE A 69 -20.42 -1.81 12.63
C PHE A 69 -21.68 -1.67 11.75
N ILE A 70 -22.44 -2.76 11.57
CA ILE A 70 -23.70 -2.77 10.81
C ILE A 70 -24.74 -1.83 11.45
N GLU A 71 -24.94 -1.91 12.76
CA GLU A 71 -25.86 -1.03 13.51
C GLU A 71 -25.47 0.44 13.41
N GLN A 72 -24.17 0.74 13.29
CA GLN A 72 -23.65 2.08 13.07
C GLN A 72 -23.72 2.53 11.59
N GLY A 73 -24.13 1.64 10.68
CA GLY A 73 -24.46 1.99 9.30
C GLY A 73 -23.33 1.82 8.29
N VAL A 74 -22.39 0.89 8.50
CA VAL A 74 -21.44 0.50 7.44
C VAL A 74 -22.15 -0.19 6.27
N ASP A 75 -21.56 -0.08 5.09
CA ASP A 75 -22.06 -0.69 3.85
C ASP A 75 -21.23 -1.91 3.41
N TYR A 76 -20.18 -2.22 4.16
CA TYR A 76 -19.18 -3.20 3.81
C TYR A 76 -18.47 -3.72 5.06
N ALA A 77 -17.94 -4.94 5.04
CA ALA A 77 -17.16 -5.48 6.14
C ALA A 77 -15.68 -5.67 5.75
N LYS A 78 -14.78 -5.48 6.72
CA LYS A 78 -13.35 -5.55 6.50
C LYS A 78 -12.63 -6.29 7.62
N ILE A 79 -11.76 -7.22 7.23
CA ILE A 79 -10.73 -7.80 8.08
C ILE A 79 -9.34 -7.33 7.62
N HIS A 80 -8.48 -7.07 8.59
CA HIS A 80 -7.09 -6.68 8.38
C HIS A 80 -6.14 -7.81 8.78
N LEU A 81 -4.85 -7.52 8.71
CA LEU A 81 -3.75 -8.44 8.93
C LEU A 81 -3.87 -9.24 10.22
N GLY A 82 -3.50 -10.52 10.12
CA GLY A 82 -3.36 -11.43 11.25
C GLY A 82 -4.68 -11.99 11.81
N VAL A 83 -5.85 -11.65 11.24
CA VAL A 83 -7.13 -12.23 11.70
C VAL A 83 -7.16 -13.74 11.40
N PRO A 84 -7.34 -14.61 12.40
CA PRO A 84 -7.42 -16.06 12.17
C PRO A 84 -8.63 -16.47 11.32
N VAL A 85 -8.54 -17.61 10.62
CA VAL A 85 -9.57 -18.07 9.67
C VAL A 85 -10.93 -18.31 10.35
N GLU A 86 -10.94 -18.83 11.57
CA GLU A 86 -12.15 -19.07 12.37
C GLU A 86 -12.86 -17.77 12.79
N ILE A 87 -12.08 -16.71 13.04
CA ILE A 87 -12.58 -15.36 13.32
C ILE A 87 -13.13 -14.75 12.03
N ALA A 88 -12.38 -14.85 10.94
CA ALA A 88 -12.79 -14.39 9.61
C ALA A 88 -14.09 -15.06 9.16
N ARG A 89 -14.25 -16.37 9.38
CA ARG A 89 -15.49 -17.12 9.10
C ARG A 89 -16.69 -16.52 9.84
N SER A 90 -16.53 -16.30 11.15
CA SER A 90 -17.61 -15.77 11.98
C SER A 90 -17.98 -14.34 11.61
N ALA A 91 -16.99 -13.53 11.21
CA ALA A 91 -17.22 -12.20 10.68
C ALA A 91 -17.95 -12.22 9.33
N ALA A 92 -17.56 -13.13 8.42
CA ALA A 92 -18.19 -13.28 7.11
C ALA A 92 -19.66 -13.74 7.25
N GLU A 93 -19.90 -14.77 8.05
CA GLU A 93 -21.26 -15.26 8.34
C GLU A 93 -22.18 -14.15 8.86
N GLU A 94 -21.67 -13.28 9.74
CA GLU A 94 -22.48 -12.18 10.29
C GLU A 94 -22.68 -11.03 9.30
N ALA A 95 -21.66 -10.69 8.50
CA ALA A 95 -21.77 -9.70 7.43
C ALA A 95 -22.80 -10.16 6.37
N HIS A 96 -22.74 -11.42 5.96
CA HIS A 96 -23.65 -12.00 4.97
C HIS A 96 -25.12 -12.02 5.43
N LYS A 97 -25.39 -12.20 6.73
CA LYS A 97 -26.77 -12.08 7.27
C LYS A 97 -27.38 -10.70 7.03
N ALA A 98 -26.55 -9.66 7.01
CA ALA A 98 -26.96 -8.29 6.68
C ALA A 98 -26.84 -7.96 5.19
N GLY A 99 -26.50 -8.94 4.34
CA GLY A 99 -26.29 -8.73 2.91
C GLY A 99 -25.00 -7.97 2.56
N LEU A 100 -24.08 -7.80 3.51
CA LEU A 100 -22.80 -7.13 3.29
C LEU A 100 -21.72 -8.13 2.88
N LYS A 101 -20.82 -7.73 2.00
CA LYS A 101 -19.62 -8.52 1.69
C LYS A 101 -18.49 -8.22 2.65
N LEU A 102 -17.55 -9.16 2.75
CA LEU A 102 -16.36 -9.05 3.58
C LEU A 102 -15.07 -9.12 2.75
N SER A 103 -14.23 -8.09 2.86
CA SER A 103 -12.89 -8.03 2.28
C SER A 103 -11.80 -8.37 3.32
N GLY A 104 -10.70 -8.96 2.87
CA GLY A 104 -9.50 -9.21 3.68
C GLY A 104 -8.25 -8.46 3.22
N HIS A 105 -7.38 -8.11 4.18
CA HIS A 105 -5.95 -7.90 3.94
C HIS A 105 -5.22 -9.02 4.68
N LEU A 106 -4.68 -9.98 3.93
CA LEU A 106 -4.20 -11.26 4.47
C LEU A 106 -2.68 -11.30 4.66
N GLU A 107 -2.21 -12.17 5.55
CA GLU A 107 -0.77 -12.51 5.73
C GLU A 107 -0.47 -13.99 5.44
N SER A 108 -1.47 -14.73 4.94
CA SER A 108 -1.38 -16.16 4.67
C SER A 108 -2.27 -16.54 3.48
N SER A 109 -2.16 -17.79 3.04
CA SER A 109 -2.90 -18.32 1.88
C SER A 109 -4.36 -17.90 1.88
N ILE A 110 -4.84 -17.39 0.74
CA ILE A 110 -6.22 -16.95 0.54
C ILE A 110 -7.24 -18.08 0.58
N LEU A 111 -6.86 -19.31 0.22
CA LEU A 111 -7.83 -20.40 -0.01
C LEU A 111 -8.69 -20.72 1.21
N PRO A 112 -8.14 -20.86 2.44
CA PRO A 112 -8.97 -21.08 3.64
C PRO A 112 -9.91 -19.92 3.96
N TYR A 113 -9.53 -18.68 3.63
CA TYR A 113 -10.37 -17.50 3.83
C TYR A 113 -11.51 -17.43 2.82
N ALA A 114 -11.22 -17.73 1.54
CA ALA A 114 -12.24 -17.85 0.52
C ALA A 114 -13.27 -18.93 0.91
N GLU A 115 -12.82 -20.08 1.42
CA GLU A 115 -13.72 -21.12 1.94
C GLU A 115 -14.48 -20.71 3.21
N ALA A 116 -13.88 -19.85 4.04
CA ALA A 116 -14.53 -19.28 5.22
C ALA A 116 -15.58 -18.19 4.88
N GLY A 117 -15.74 -17.82 3.60
CA GLY A 117 -16.72 -16.82 3.18
C GLY A 117 -16.16 -15.40 3.00
N VAL A 118 -14.83 -15.22 3.02
CA VAL A 118 -14.23 -13.94 2.61
C VAL A 118 -14.47 -13.74 1.12
N ASP A 119 -15.23 -12.71 0.76
CA ASP A 119 -15.65 -12.44 -0.62
C ASP A 119 -14.48 -12.00 -1.51
N GLY A 120 -13.47 -11.34 -0.94
CA GLY A 120 -12.28 -10.96 -1.70
C GLY A 120 -11.18 -10.39 -0.85
N VAL A 121 -10.08 -10.03 -1.49
CA VAL A 121 -8.87 -9.51 -0.83
C VAL A 121 -8.34 -8.27 -1.51
N GLU A 122 -7.69 -7.43 -0.73
CA GLU A 122 -6.97 -6.24 -1.20
C GLU A 122 -5.49 -6.58 -1.43
N HIS A 123 -4.88 -5.84 -2.35
CA HIS A 123 -3.48 -5.97 -2.76
C HIS A 123 -3.08 -7.36 -3.29
N ALA A 124 -4.08 -8.17 -3.67
CA ALA A 124 -3.95 -9.59 -3.97
C ALA A 124 -3.22 -10.40 -2.88
N THR A 125 -3.31 -9.95 -1.63
CA THR A 125 -2.68 -10.61 -0.48
C THR A 125 -3.23 -12.03 -0.29
N GLY A 126 -2.34 -12.98 0.01
CA GLY A 126 -2.68 -14.40 0.16
C GLY A 126 -2.71 -15.19 -1.14
N CYS A 127 -2.77 -14.55 -2.33
CA CYS A 127 -2.75 -15.24 -3.61
C CYS A 127 -1.39 -15.89 -3.90
N ALA A 128 -0.30 -15.15 -3.70
CA ALA A 128 1.05 -15.69 -3.87
C ALA A 128 1.30 -16.82 -2.87
N GLU A 129 0.93 -16.62 -1.61
CA GLU A 129 1.07 -17.57 -0.51
C GLU A 129 0.34 -18.90 -0.78
N ALA A 130 -0.81 -18.86 -1.45
CA ALA A 130 -1.53 -20.06 -1.87
C ALA A 130 -0.76 -20.93 -2.87
N THR A 131 0.22 -20.36 -3.57
CA THR A 131 1.04 -21.08 -4.55
C THR A 131 2.31 -21.67 -3.93
N ILE A 132 2.76 -21.19 -2.76
CA ILE A 132 4.05 -21.57 -2.16
C ILE A 132 3.93 -22.93 -1.47
N ARG A 133 4.52 -23.98 -2.04
CA ARG A 133 4.51 -25.35 -1.48
C ARG A 133 5.88 -25.81 -0.99
N SER A 134 6.95 -25.30 -1.59
CA SER A 134 8.33 -25.62 -1.22
C SER A 134 8.64 -25.19 0.21
N GLU A 135 9.16 -26.12 1.02
CA GLU A 135 9.61 -25.83 2.39
C GLU A 135 10.72 -24.77 2.43
N GLU A 136 11.57 -24.72 1.41
CA GLU A 136 12.61 -23.68 1.30
C GLU A 136 11.98 -22.30 1.11
N ALA A 137 11.02 -22.18 0.20
CA ALA A 137 10.33 -20.93 -0.07
C ALA A 137 9.51 -20.48 1.14
N LYS A 138 8.81 -21.39 1.83
CA LYS A 138 8.09 -21.11 3.08
C LYS A 138 9.02 -20.56 4.17
N LYS A 139 10.19 -21.20 4.37
CA LYS A 139 11.20 -20.73 5.35
C LYS A 139 11.73 -19.33 5.01
N LYS A 140 12.04 -19.09 3.73
CA LYS A 140 12.49 -17.77 3.27
C LYS A 140 11.41 -16.72 3.48
N PHE A 141 10.17 -17.01 3.10
CA PHE A 141 9.04 -16.11 3.26
C PHE A 141 8.76 -15.78 4.75
N ALA A 142 8.74 -16.79 5.63
CA ALA A 142 8.54 -16.59 7.07
C ALA A 142 9.68 -15.80 7.76
N SER A 143 10.85 -15.71 7.12
CA SER A 143 11.97 -14.92 7.61
C SER A 143 11.80 -13.41 7.39
N ILE A 144 10.88 -13.00 6.50
CA ILE A 144 10.57 -11.59 6.25
C ILE A 144 9.83 -11.00 7.45
N LYS A 145 10.51 -10.09 8.17
CA LYS A 145 9.97 -9.45 9.38
C LYS A 145 9.39 -8.06 9.15
N LEU A 146 9.82 -7.35 8.12
CA LEU A 146 9.28 -6.03 7.80
C LEU A 146 7.88 -6.19 7.21
N PHE A 147 6.90 -5.58 7.88
CA PHE A 147 5.51 -5.52 7.42
C PHE A 147 5.44 -5.14 5.93
N LEU A 148 6.17 -4.10 5.57
CA LEU A 148 6.13 -3.52 4.25
C LEU A 148 6.75 -4.43 3.17
N ALA A 149 7.75 -5.26 3.52
CA ALA A 149 8.28 -6.27 2.61
C ALA A 149 7.30 -7.45 2.41
N LYS A 150 6.45 -7.76 3.40
CA LYS A 150 5.41 -8.79 3.25
C LYS A 150 4.30 -8.40 2.27
N PHE A 151 4.22 -7.12 1.88
CA PHE A 151 3.24 -6.65 0.91
C PHE A 151 3.52 -7.22 -0.50
N LEU A 152 4.77 -7.18 -0.94
CA LEU A 152 5.15 -7.48 -2.34
C LEU A 152 6.10 -8.66 -2.50
N ALA A 153 6.92 -8.94 -1.48
CA ALA A 153 7.84 -10.07 -1.51
C ALA A 153 7.16 -11.45 -1.67
N PRO A 154 5.90 -11.72 -1.23
CA PRO A 154 5.27 -13.02 -1.47
C PRO A 154 5.36 -13.46 -2.94
N TRP A 155 5.15 -12.53 -3.87
CA TRP A 155 5.18 -12.81 -5.30
C TRP A 155 6.55 -13.26 -5.81
N SER A 156 7.65 -12.84 -5.18
CA SER A 156 9.01 -13.32 -5.52
C SER A 156 9.23 -14.80 -5.19
N PHE A 157 8.40 -15.37 -4.31
CA PHE A 157 8.42 -16.78 -3.94
C PHE A 157 7.30 -17.60 -4.60
N ALA A 158 6.35 -16.93 -5.25
CA ALA A 158 5.21 -17.60 -5.86
C ALA A 158 5.66 -18.67 -6.87
N GLU A 159 5.03 -19.84 -6.85
CA GLU A 159 5.41 -20.99 -7.67
C GLU A 159 4.41 -21.15 -8.82
N GLU A 160 4.81 -20.72 -10.02
CA GLU A 160 3.91 -20.63 -11.19
C GLU A 160 3.21 -21.94 -11.56
N ARG A 161 3.85 -23.09 -11.31
CA ARG A 161 3.26 -24.41 -11.56
C ARG A 161 1.93 -24.63 -10.80
N HIS A 162 1.69 -23.88 -9.74
CA HIS A 162 0.47 -23.95 -8.93
C HIS A 162 -0.54 -22.86 -9.29
N PHE A 163 -0.23 -21.95 -10.22
CA PHE A 163 -1.16 -20.89 -10.63
C PHE A 163 -2.47 -21.43 -11.17
N PRO A 164 -2.51 -22.43 -12.09
CA PRO A 164 -3.77 -22.90 -12.64
C PRO A 164 -4.75 -23.39 -11.57
N GLU A 165 -4.25 -24.15 -10.58
CA GLU A 165 -5.06 -24.69 -9.48
C GLU A 165 -5.62 -23.58 -8.58
N VAL A 166 -4.78 -22.61 -8.19
CA VAL A 166 -5.21 -21.50 -7.32
C VAL A 166 -6.19 -20.59 -8.08
N VAL A 167 -5.91 -20.28 -9.34
CA VAL A 167 -6.78 -19.47 -10.20
C VAL A 167 -8.14 -20.13 -10.38
N GLU A 168 -8.18 -21.43 -10.69
CA GLU A 168 -9.43 -22.16 -10.86
C GLU A 168 -10.25 -22.16 -9.57
N SER A 169 -9.61 -22.38 -8.42
CA SER A 169 -10.27 -22.34 -7.12
C SER A 169 -10.90 -20.98 -6.84
N LEU A 170 -10.16 -19.89 -7.04
CA LEU A 170 -10.64 -18.52 -6.82
C LEU A 170 -11.74 -18.12 -7.80
N ALA A 171 -11.59 -18.48 -9.08
CA ALA A 171 -12.59 -18.22 -10.11
C ALA A 171 -13.90 -18.97 -9.82
N LYS A 172 -13.81 -20.26 -9.46
CA LYS A 172 -14.97 -21.08 -9.10
C LYS A 172 -15.68 -20.56 -7.85
N LYS A 173 -14.93 -20.07 -6.86
CA LYS A 173 -15.49 -19.46 -5.65
C LYS A 173 -16.08 -18.08 -5.91
N GLY A 174 -15.71 -17.43 -7.01
CA GLY A 174 -16.12 -16.06 -7.32
C GLY A 174 -15.41 -15.01 -6.46
N THR A 175 -14.26 -15.35 -5.89
CA THR A 175 -13.49 -14.46 -5.01
C THR A 175 -12.97 -13.25 -5.79
N PHE A 176 -13.17 -12.05 -5.24
CA PHE A 176 -12.72 -10.80 -5.82
C PHE A 176 -11.26 -10.52 -5.44
N ILE A 177 -10.42 -10.25 -6.43
CA ILE A 177 -9.00 -9.92 -6.23
C ILE A 177 -8.77 -8.48 -6.65
N GLU A 178 -8.51 -7.63 -5.67
CA GLU A 178 -8.12 -6.24 -5.84
C GLU A 178 -6.60 -6.16 -5.76
N PRO A 179 -5.86 -5.68 -6.79
CA PRO A 179 -4.40 -5.82 -6.82
C PRO A 179 -3.60 -4.56 -6.43
N THR A 180 -4.17 -3.36 -6.41
CA THR A 180 -3.46 -2.08 -6.23
C THR A 180 -2.14 -1.96 -7.02
N LEU A 181 -2.13 -2.32 -8.31
CA LEU A 181 -0.92 -2.29 -9.13
C LEU A 181 -0.30 -0.89 -9.26
N VAL A 182 -1.08 0.18 -9.09
CA VAL A 182 -0.61 1.56 -9.13
C VAL A 182 0.47 1.83 -8.06
N LEU A 183 0.41 1.16 -6.91
CA LEU A 183 1.44 1.24 -5.87
C LEU A 183 2.78 0.64 -6.34
N TRP A 184 2.73 -0.30 -7.27
CA TRP A 184 3.93 -0.83 -7.91
C TRP A 184 4.45 0.07 -9.02
N GLY A 185 3.58 0.88 -9.65
CA GLY A 185 3.86 1.52 -10.94
C GLY A 185 5.13 2.36 -10.97
N ALA A 186 5.49 3.02 -9.87
CA ALA A 186 6.80 3.65 -9.72
C ALA A 186 7.92 2.63 -10.00
N SER A 187 7.92 1.51 -9.27
CA SER A 187 8.82 0.35 -9.48
C SER A 187 8.71 -0.32 -10.86
N LEU A 188 7.73 0.04 -11.69
CA LEU A 188 7.49 -0.52 -13.02
C LEU A 188 7.96 0.39 -14.16
N GLY A 189 8.81 1.38 -13.84
CA GLY A 189 9.35 2.35 -14.79
C GLY A 189 8.35 3.44 -15.17
N MET A 190 7.29 3.64 -14.38
CA MET A 190 6.33 4.73 -14.61
C MET A 190 6.64 5.97 -13.77
N ARG A 191 7.69 5.93 -12.94
CA ARG A 191 8.02 6.98 -11.99
C ARG A 191 8.21 8.33 -12.68
N GLU A 192 9.12 8.47 -13.64
CA GLU A 192 9.40 9.77 -14.28
C GLU A 192 8.13 10.41 -14.84
N GLN A 193 7.33 9.63 -15.56
CA GLN A 193 6.09 10.13 -16.15
C GLN A 193 5.08 10.53 -15.07
N TRP A 194 4.76 9.62 -14.15
CA TRP A 194 3.68 9.84 -13.19
C TRP A 194 4.04 10.85 -12.10
N GLU A 195 5.30 10.86 -11.63
CA GLU A 195 5.80 11.86 -10.68
C GLU A 195 5.68 13.26 -11.26
N LYS A 196 6.05 13.43 -12.53
CA LYS A 196 5.91 14.71 -13.23
C LYS A 196 4.44 15.12 -13.34
N GLU A 197 3.57 14.20 -13.79
CA GLU A 197 2.13 14.48 -13.89
C GLU A 197 1.53 14.88 -12.53
N ASP A 198 1.89 14.18 -11.47
CA ASP A 198 1.39 14.45 -10.12
C ASP A 198 1.96 15.76 -9.57
N TYR A 199 3.24 16.04 -9.79
CA TYR A 199 3.86 17.31 -9.42
C TYR A 199 3.17 18.51 -10.09
N GLU A 200 2.90 18.39 -11.39
CA GLU A 200 2.19 19.41 -12.17
C GLU A 200 0.74 19.60 -11.72
N LEU A 201 0.09 18.54 -11.25
CA LEU A 201 -1.25 18.60 -10.69
C LEU A 201 -1.25 19.24 -9.30
N VAL A 202 -0.43 18.74 -8.37
CA VAL A 202 -0.48 19.17 -6.97
C VAL A 202 0.00 20.61 -6.74
N LYS A 203 0.72 21.20 -7.70
CA LYS A 203 1.07 22.63 -7.69
C LYS A 203 -0.07 23.56 -8.11
N ASP A 204 -1.19 23.04 -8.62
CA ASP A 204 -2.34 23.85 -9.00
C ASP A 204 -2.83 24.65 -7.77
N PRO A 205 -2.86 25.99 -7.82
CA PRO A 205 -3.32 26.80 -6.69
C PRO A 205 -4.77 26.51 -6.31
N ASN A 206 -5.58 25.96 -7.22
CA ASN A 206 -6.95 25.57 -6.94
C ASN A 206 -7.08 24.30 -6.08
N LEU A 207 -5.97 23.60 -5.81
CA LEU A 207 -5.90 22.51 -4.84
C LEU A 207 -5.44 22.97 -3.44
N SER A 208 -5.42 24.29 -3.15
CA SER A 208 -5.00 24.83 -1.85
C SER A 208 -5.80 24.32 -0.66
N TYR A 209 -7.00 23.79 -0.88
CA TYR A 209 -7.83 23.16 0.16
C TYR A 209 -7.30 21.79 0.61
N VAL A 210 -6.38 21.18 -0.16
CA VAL A 210 -5.66 19.97 0.24
C VAL A 210 -4.43 20.39 1.03
N PRO A 211 -4.29 19.96 2.30
CA PRO A 211 -3.13 20.26 3.11
C PRO A 211 -1.82 19.88 2.40
N GLU A 212 -0.79 20.72 2.55
CA GLU A 212 0.51 20.52 1.89
C GLU A 212 1.13 19.16 2.23
N ASN A 213 1.06 18.75 3.49
CA ASN A 213 1.55 17.45 3.94
C ASN A 213 0.86 16.27 3.23
N GLU A 214 -0.45 16.37 2.94
CA GLU A 214 -1.15 15.33 2.18
C GLU A 214 -0.73 15.31 0.71
N ARG A 215 -0.51 16.48 0.10
CA ARG A 215 0.04 16.57 -1.27
C ARG A 215 1.46 16.00 -1.36
N LEU A 216 2.29 16.24 -0.34
CA LEU A 216 3.65 15.69 -0.26
C LEU A 216 3.64 14.17 -0.11
N ILE A 217 2.74 13.61 0.70
CA ILE A 217 2.54 12.16 0.84
C ILE A 217 2.27 11.50 -0.51
N TRP A 218 1.44 12.11 -1.35
CA TRP A 218 1.21 11.57 -2.69
C TRP A 218 2.43 11.65 -3.59
N LEU A 219 3.42 12.50 -3.31
CA LEU A 219 4.69 12.50 -4.04
C LEU A 219 5.68 11.50 -3.43
N GLU A 220 5.61 11.22 -2.12
CA GLU A 220 6.51 10.30 -1.41
C GLU A 220 6.51 8.88 -1.98
N HIS A 221 5.38 8.40 -2.50
CA HIS A 221 5.29 7.02 -3.02
C HIS A 221 6.29 6.71 -4.14
N TYR A 222 6.71 7.72 -4.90
CA TYR A 222 7.76 7.58 -5.93
C TYR A 222 9.17 7.40 -5.36
N TYR A 223 9.42 7.91 -4.17
CA TYR A 223 10.75 7.93 -3.55
C TYR A 223 10.99 6.69 -2.69
N LEU A 224 9.96 6.19 -2.03
CA LEU A 224 10.02 4.88 -1.35
C LEU A 224 10.40 3.78 -2.33
N ALA A 225 9.91 3.87 -3.58
CA ALA A 225 10.24 3.00 -4.70
C ALA A 225 11.73 2.85 -5.02
N TYR A 226 12.60 3.84 -4.77
CA TYR A 226 13.96 3.82 -5.31
C TYR A 226 15.02 4.54 -4.46
N GLY A 227 14.64 5.17 -3.36
CA GLY A 227 15.51 6.12 -2.65
C GLY A 227 15.66 7.46 -3.41
N PRO A 228 16.62 8.31 -3.00
CA PRO A 228 16.85 9.62 -3.60
C PRO A 228 17.18 9.51 -5.11
N ARG A 229 16.87 10.57 -5.87
CA ARG A 229 17.09 10.62 -7.33
C ARG A 229 18.50 10.19 -7.73
N GLY A 230 18.59 9.22 -8.64
CA GLY A 230 19.75 9.09 -9.52
C GLY A 230 19.68 10.15 -10.62
N GLU A 231 20.81 10.49 -11.25
CA GLU A 231 20.85 11.54 -12.28
C GLU A 231 20.03 11.21 -13.55
N LYS A 232 19.69 9.94 -13.78
CA LYS A 232 18.77 9.45 -14.83
C LYS A 232 18.03 8.19 -14.39
N GLU A 233 16.83 7.98 -14.93
CA GLU A 233 16.13 6.70 -14.77
C GLU A 233 16.85 5.57 -15.54
N PRO A 234 16.94 4.36 -14.97
CA PRO A 234 17.46 3.19 -15.66
C PRO A 234 16.71 2.82 -16.95
N GLU A 235 17.39 2.82 -18.10
CA GLU A 235 16.81 2.35 -19.38
C GLU A 235 16.70 0.81 -19.48
N THR A 236 17.31 0.07 -18.54
CA THR A 236 17.19 -1.38 -18.34
C THR A 236 17.07 -1.65 -16.84
N ASP A 237 16.81 -2.90 -16.41
CA ASP A 237 16.91 -3.30 -15.00
C ASP A 237 18.35 -3.04 -14.51
N ILE A 238 18.65 -1.79 -14.12
CA ILE A 238 19.96 -1.43 -13.61
C ILE A 238 20.07 -2.13 -12.26
N THR A 239 21.01 -3.06 -12.21
CA THR A 239 21.68 -3.44 -10.98
C THR A 239 22.34 -2.18 -10.45
N VAL A 240 21.59 -1.38 -9.69
CA VAL A 240 22.18 -0.30 -8.91
C VAL A 240 23.11 -1.01 -7.96
N GLY A 241 24.42 -0.85 -8.16
CA GLY A 241 25.44 -1.42 -7.29
C GLY A 241 25.05 -1.15 -5.84
N THR A 242 24.59 -2.21 -5.17
CA THR A 242 24.18 -2.21 -3.76
C THR A 242 23.15 -1.16 -3.31
N ARG A 243 22.11 -0.82 -4.11
CA ARG A 243 20.97 -0.05 -3.57
C ARG A 243 19.61 -0.64 -3.97
N TYR A 244 18.77 -0.73 -2.96
CA TYR A 244 17.53 -1.46 -2.88
C TYR A 244 16.35 -0.62 -3.39
N SER A 245 15.35 -1.26 -4.02
CA SER A 245 14.11 -0.61 -4.45
C SER A 245 12.87 -1.13 -3.70
N ILE A 246 11.84 -0.31 -3.74
CA ILE A 246 10.57 -0.21 -3.04
C ILE A 246 10.60 -0.08 -1.53
N PHE A 247 11.56 -0.71 -0.86
CA PHE A 247 11.66 -0.67 0.60
C PHE A 247 13.09 -0.67 1.13
N GLY A 248 14.12 -0.41 0.34
CA GLY A 248 15.47 -0.42 0.91
C GLY A 248 15.99 -1.82 1.34
N ILE A 249 15.22 -2.90 1.08
CA ILE A 249 15.28 -4.11 1.91
C ILE A 249 15.28 -5.43 1.11
N TYR A 250 14.76 -5.45 -0.12
CA TYR A 250 14.65 -6.68 -0.93
C TYR A 250 15.41 -6.57 -2.28
N PRO A 251 16.02 -7.64 -2.81
CA PRO A 251 16.77 -7.56 -4.07
C PRO A 251 15.88 -7.15 -5.24
N GLY A 252 16.32 -6.17 -6.03
CA GLY A 252 15.54 -5.64 -7.17
C GLY A 252 15.15 -6.71 -8.19
N SER A 253 16.05 -7.63 -8.52
CA SER A 253 15.76 -8.76 -9.42
C SER A 253 14.63 -9.66 -8.93
N ALA A 254 14.52 -9.84 -7.61
CA ALA A 254 13.45 -10.64 -7.01
C ALA A 254 12.10 -9.90 -7.06
N LEU A 255 12.10 -8.56 -7.00
CA LEU A 255 10.90 -7.75 -7.18
C LEU A 255 10.41 -7.75 -8.64
N VAL A 256 11.33 -7.66 -9.61
CA VAL A 256 10.99 -7.75 -11.04
C VAL A 256 10.35 -9.10 -11.36
N GLU A 257 10.96 -10.19 -10.87
CA GLU A 257 10.43 -11.52 -11.08
C GLU A 257 9.10 -11.73 -10.34
N GLY A 258 8.98 -11.23 -9.11
CA GLY A 258 7.72 -11.25 -8.36
C GLY A 258 6.60 -10.51 -9.10
N ARG A 259 6.89 -9.32 -9.62
CA ARG A 259 5.95 -8.56 -10.45
C ARG A 259 5.52 -9.36 -11.68
N ARG A 260 6.45 -9.94 -12.44
CA ARG A 260 6.12 -10.75 -13.62
C ARG A 260 5.16 -11.88 -13.27
N ARG A 261 5.38 -12.53 -12.13
CA ARG A 261 4.50 -13.58 -11.58
C ARG A 261 3.13 -13.03 -11.19
N PHE A 262 3.08 -11.85 -10.57
CA PHE A 262 1.83 -11.21 -10.20
C PHE A 262 0.98 -10.83 -11.42
N GLU A 263 1.58 -10.17 -12.41
CA GLU A 263 0.93 -9.82 -13.68
C GLU A 263 0.39 -11.08 -14.38
N LYS A 264 1.23 -12.13 -14.48
CA LYS A 264 0.82 -13.43 -15.05
C LYS A 264 -0.35 -14.06 -14.30
N PHE A 265 -0.34 -14.01 -12.97
CA PHE A 265 -1.43 -14.55 -12.15
C PHE A 265 -2.74 -13.81 -12.41
N LEU A 266 -2.73 -12.47 -12.44
CA LEU A 266 -3.91 -11.67 -12.74
C LEU A 266 -4.45 -11.93 -14.14
N SER A 267 -3.58 -12.06 -15.13
CA SER A 267 -3.96 -12.44 -16.51
C SER A 267 -4.65 -13.80 -16.53
N LEU A 268 -4.08 -14.82 -15.88
CA LEU A 268 -4.66 -16.16 -15.83
C LEU A 268 -6.02 -16.15 -15.09
N LEU A 269 -6.12 -15.40 -13.99
CA LEU A 269 -7.38 -15.26 -13.26
C LEU A 269 -8.47 -14.62 -14.13
N ALA A 270 -8.13 -13.54 -14.84
CA ALA A 270 -9.06 -12.89 -15.74
C ALA A 270 -9.48 -13.81 -16.91
N GLN A 271 -8.56 -14.62 -17.44
CA GLN A 271 -8.84 -15.60 -18.51
C GLN A 271 -9.74 -16.74 -18.01
N ALA A 272 -9.58 -17.18 -16.76
CA ALA A 272 -10.41 -18.20 -16.13
C ALA A 272 -11.80 -17.71 -15.70
N GLY A 273 -12.16 -16.46 -16.02
CA GLY A 273 -13.45 -15.87 -15.64
C GLY A 273 -13.50 -15.32 -14.21
N GLY A 274 -12.37 -15.29 -13.50
CA GLY A 274 -12.28 -14.76 -12.14
C GLY A 274 -12.54 -13.25 -12.05
N ASN A 275 -12.80 -12.79 -10.83
CA ASN A 275 -13.16 -11.41 -10.52
C ASN A 275 -11.91 -10.58 -10.17
N VAL A 276 -11.35 -9.89 -11.16
CA VAL A 276 -10.35 -8.82 -10.91
C VAL A 276 -11.08 -7.50 -10.77
N VAL A 277 -10.84 -6.79 -9.68
CA VAL A 277 -11.44 -5.48 -9.36
C VAL A 277 -10.33 -4.47 -9.17
N ALA A 278 -10.54 -3.21 -9.57
CA ALA A 278 -9.52 -2.18 -9.46
C ALA A 278 -9.67 -1.40 -8.16
N GLY A 279 -8.55 -1.21 -7.46
CA GLY A 279 -8.39 -0.32 -6.32
C GLY A 279 -7.03 0.35 -6.38
N THR A 280 -6.83 1.38 -5.56
CA THR A 280 -5.65 2.25 -5.67
C THR A 280 -4.93 2.48 -4.36
N ASP A 281 -5.60 2.23 -3.24
CA ASP A 281 -5.17 2.73 -1.93
C ASP A 281 -4.86 4.24 -1.99
N ALA A 282 -5.81 5.04 -2.53
CA ALA A 282 -5.74 6.50 -2.76
C ALA A 282 -5.52 7.37 -1.50
N SER A 283 -5.12 6.73 -0.42
CA SER A 283 -4.54 7.31 0.77
C SER A 283 -3.03 7.57 0.58
N GLY A 284 -2.38 6.80 -0.31
CA GLY A 284 -0.96 6.85 -0.64
C GLY A 284 -0.59 7.38 -2.01
N VAL A 285 -1.58 7.56 -2.88
CA VAL A 285 -1.42 8.02 -4.26
C VAL A 285 -2.47 9.06 -4.56
N VAL A 286 -2.25 9.88 -5.59
CA VAL A 286 -3.18 10.97 -5.93
C VAL A 286 -4.60 10.42 -6.23
N PRO A 287 -5.64 10.87 -5.50
CA PRO A 287 -7.01 10.42 -5.72
C PRO A 287 -7.56 10.75 -7.11
N GLY A 288 -8.29 9.80 -7.71
CA GLY A 288 -8.88 9.93 -9.04
C GLY A 288 -7.94 9.45 -10.14
N ILE A 289 -6.88 10.22 -10.43
CA ILE A 289 -5.93 9.89 -11.51
C ILE A 289 -5.27 8.51 -11.33
N SER A 290 -5.00 8.11 -10.09
CA SER A 290 -4.46 6.78 -9.76
C SER A 290 -5.33 5.62 -10.27
N LEU A 291 -6.65 5.77 -10.38
CA LEU A 291 -7.52 4.70 -10.88
C LEU A 291 -7.35 4.48 -12.39
N HIS A 292 -7.08 5.56 -13.15
CA HIS A 292 -6.73 5.42 -14.56
C HIS A 292 -5.37 4.73 -14.73
N ARG A 293 -4.42 5.02 -13.85
CA ARG A 293 -3.12 4.33 -13.82
C ARG A 293 -3.26 2.85 -13.46
N GLU A 294 -4.17 2.52 -12.54
CA GLU A 294 -4.52 1.13 -12.25
C GLU A 294 -5.03 0.41 -13.51
N LEU A 295 -5.91 1.05 -14.30
CA LEU A 295 -6.36 0.51 -15.58
C LEU A 295 -5.21 0.28 -16.57
N GLU A 296 -4.29 1.24 -16.69
CA GLU A 296 -3.08 1.10 -17.51
C GLU A 296 -2.25 -0.11 -17.06
N MET A 297 -2.10 -0.32 -15.74
CA MET A 297 -1.36 -1.46 -15.19
C MET A 297 -2.08 -2.80 -15.38
N LEU A 298 -3.40 -2.84 -15.27
CA LEU A 298 -4.19 -4.04 -15.55
C LEU A 298 -4.03 -4.48 -17.02
N VAL A 299 -4.06 -3.53 -17.96
CA VAL A 299 -3.80 -3.83 -19.38
C VAL A 299 -2.35 -4.28 -19.59
N LYS A 300 -1.38 -3.62 -18.94
CA LYS A 300 0.04 -4.03 -18.95
C LYS A 300 0.23 -5.45 -18.39
N ALA A 301 -0.59 -5.85 -17.42
CA ALA A 301 -0.60 -7.19 -16.85
C ALA A 301 -1.22 -8.25 -17.78
N GLY A 302 -1.81 -7.87 -18.92
CA GLY A 302 -2.36 -8.78 -19.92
C GLY A 302 -3.89 -8.86 -19.95
N LEU A 303 -4.60 -8.02 -19.19
CA LEU A 303 -6.06 -7.92 -19.32
C LEU A 303 -6.40 -7.16 -20.62
N SER A 304 -7.49 -7.53 -21.27
CA SER A 304 -8.02 -6.71 -22.37
C SER A 304 -8.56 -5.38 -21.84
N PRO A 305 -8.56 -4.30 -22.64
CA PRO A 305 -9.14 -3.02 -22.24
C PRO A 305 -10.58 -3.13 -21.70
N MET A 306 -11.41 -3.99 -22.30
CA MET A 306 -12.77 -4.25 -21.80
C MET A 306 -12.76 -4.88 -20.40
N ARG A 307 -11.88 -5.86 -20.13
CA ARG A 307 -11.78 -6.47 -18.79
C ARG A 307 -11.27 -5.47 -17.75
N ALA A 308 -10.33 -4.61 -18.11
CA ALA A 308 -9.89 -3.51 -17.25
C ALA A 308 -11.03 -2.53 -16.96
N LEU A 309 -11.82 -2.11 -17.95
CA LEU A 309 -13.00 -1.26 -17.75
C LEU A 309 -14.04 -1.92 -16.84
N GLN A 310 -14.28 -3.22 -17.00
CA GLN A 310 -15.17 -3.97 -16.13
C GLN A 310 -14.66 -4.02 -14.68
N ALA A 311 -13.33 -4.06 -14.47
CA ALA A 311 -12.72 -4.08 -13.14
C ALA A 311 -13.04 -2.82 -12.31
N VAL A 312 -13.15 -1.65 -12.95
CA VAL A 312 -13.54 -0.37 -12.29
C VAL A 312 -15.04 -0.08 -12.31
N THR A 313 -15.84 -0.85 -13.07
CA THR A 313 -17.29 -0.64 -13.24
C THR A 313 -18.10 -1.83 -12.75
N LYS A 314 -18.48 -2.76 -13.64
CA LYS A 314 -19.34 -3.92 -13.37
C LYS A 314 -18.83 -4.78 -12.21
N VAL A 315 -17.54 -5.12 -12.21
CA VAL A 315 -16.95 -5.98 -11.16
C VAL A 315 -16.84 -5.20 -9.85
N GLY A 316 -16.52 -3.91 -9.88
CA GLY A 316 -16.54 -3.04 -8.70
C GLY A 316 -17.92 -2.95 -8.04
N ALA A 317 -18.96 -2.71 -8.85
CA ALA A 317 -20.35 -2.70 -8.38
C ALA A 317 -20.79 -4.08 -7.85
N ALA A 318 -20.37 -5.16 -8.53
CA ALA A 318 -20.60 -6.52 -8.06
C ALA A 318 -19.90 -6.78 -6.73
N TYR A 319 -18.66 -6.30 -6.54
CA TYR A 319 -17.93 -6.47 -5.29
C TYR A 319 -18.60 -5.71 -4.14
N LEU A 320 -19.14 -4.52 -4.40
CA LEU A 320 -19.95 -3.76 -3.45
C LEU A 320 -21.32 -4.38 -3.13
N GLY A 321 -21.76 -5.40 -3.88
CA GLY A 321 -23.14 -5.91 -3.77
C GLY A 321 -24.19 -4.94 -4.34
N LYS A 322 -23.78 -4.02 -5.22
CA LYS A 322 -24.60 -2.94 -5.79
C LYS A 322 -24.71 -3.01 -7.31
N LEU A 323 -24.52 -4.19 -7.90
CA LEU A 323 -24.61 -4.39 -9.35
C LEU A 323 -26.00 -4.06 -9.92
N GLN A 324 -27.06 -4.14 -9.11
CA GLN A 324 -28.40 -3.73 -9.52
C GLN A 324 -28.52 -2.22 -9.76
N ASP A 325 -27.73 -1.42 -9.05
CA ASP A 325 -27.84 0.04 -9.07
C ASP A 325 -26.71 0.72 -9.87
N LEU A 326 -25.56 0.05 -10.02
CA LEU A 326 -24.30 0.65 -10.47
C LEU A 326 -23.52 -0.25 -11.44
N GLY A 327 -22.52 0.36 -12.10
CA GLY A 327 -21.44 -0.33 -12.79
C GLY A 327 -21.70 -0.71 -14.25
N THR A 328 -22.90 -0.49 -14.78
CA THR A 328 -23.23 -0.66 -16.20
C THR A 328 -24.27 0.37 -16.64
N VAL A 329 -24.35 0.60 -17.96
CA VAL A 329 -25.36 1.48 -18.57
C VAL A 329 -26.57 0.62 -18.93
N GLU A 330 -27.54 0.56 -18.02
CA GLU A 330 -28.77 -0.21 -18.16
C GLU A 330 -29.94 0.60 -17.59
N GLU A 331 -31.15 0.39 -18.13
CA GLU A 331 -32.36 1.06 -17.65
C GLU A 331 -32.62 0.72 -16.17
N GLY A 332 -33.08 1.70 -15.39
CA GLY A 332 -33.37 1.55 -13.96
C GLY A 332 -32.17 1.72 -13.01
N LYS A 333 -30.94 1.80 -13.54
CA LYS A 333 -29.73 2.06 -12.74
C LYS A 333 -29.51 3.54 -12.49
N LEU A 334 -28.66 3.86 -11.52
CA LEU A 334 -28.27 5.24 -11.24
C LEU A 334 -27.53 5.84 -12.44
N ALA A 335 -27.87 7.09 -12.77
CA ALA A 335 -27.28 7.84 -13.88
C ALA A 335 -25.87 8.36 -13.52
N ASP A 336 -24.95 7.41 -13.33
CA ASP A 336 -23.52 7.64 -13.15
C ASP A 336 -22.80 7.30 -14.46
N LEU A 337 -22.55 8.32 -15.29
CA LEU A 337 -22.05 8.16 -16.65
C LEU A 337 -20.79 8.99 -16.87
N ILE A 338 -19.80 8.39 -17.55
CA ILE A 338 -18.58 9.07 -17.98
C ILE A 338 -18.57 9.07 -19.50
N VAL A 339 -18.51 10.27 -20.09
CA VAL A 339 -18.37 10.44 -21.54
C VAL A 339 -16.91 10.72 -21.84
N VAL A 340 -16.32 9.93 -22.72
CA VAL A 340 -14.92 10.07 -23.15
C VAL A 340 -14.84 10.45 -24.62
N GLU A 341 -13.82 11.22 -24.99
CA GLU A 341 -13.64 11.76 -26.35
C GLU A 341 -13.08 10.74 -27.35
N ALA A 342 -12.58 9.61 -26.86
CA ALA A 342 -11.95 8.58 -27.67
C ALA A 342 -12.22 7.19 -27.10
N ASP A 343 -12.20 6.18 -27.96
CA ASP A 343 -12.54 4.80 -27.61
C ASP A 343 -11.52 4.19 -26.62
N PRO A 344 -11.91 3.87 -25.38
CA PRO A 344 -11.03 3.26 -24.39
C PRO A 344 -10.68 1.80 -24.70
N LEU A 345 -11.36 1.15 -25.66
CA LEU A 345 -11.02 -0.19 -26.12
C LEU A 345 -9.84 -0.21 -27.09
N SER A 346 -9.61 0.90 -27.79
CA SER A 346 -8.43 1.08 -28.65
C SER A 346 -7.17 1.41 -27.83
N ASP A 347 -7.32 2.22 -26.78
CA ASP A 347 -6.27 2.59 -25.84
C ASP A 347 -6.91 2.95 -24.50
N ILE A 348 -6.58 2.20 -23.45
CA ILE A 348 -7.17 2.37 -22.12
C ILE A 348 -6.90 3.75 -21.52
N ARG A 349 -5.84 4.45 -21.98
CA ARG A 349 -5.51 5.83 -21.57
C ARG A 349 -6.58 6.83 -22.02
N ASN A 350 -7.39 6.50 -23.02
CA ASN A 350 -8.51 7.35 -23.45
C ASN A 350 -9.56 7.52 -22.34
N THR A 351 -9.57 6.68 -21.30
CA THR A 351 -10.40 6.91 -20.10
C THR A 351 -10.08 8.24 -19.39
N ARG A 352 -8.89 8.82 -19.59
CA ARG A 352 -8.48 10.12 -19.04
C ARG A 352 -9.01 11.30 -19.88
N ARG A 353 -9.43 11.06 -21.12
CA ARG A 353 -9.97 12.07 -22.04
C ARG A 353 -11.47 12.24 -21.83
N ILE A 354 -11.82 12.64 -20.61
CA ILE A 354 -13.20 12.78 -20.19
C ILE A 354 -13.76 14.09 -20.77
N ALA A 355 -14.88 13.99 -21.48
CA ALA A 355 -15.68 15.13 -21.94
C ALA A 355 -16.70 15.56 -20.87
N ALA A 356 -17.35 14.59 -20.22
CA ALA A 356 -18.35 14.86 -19.19
C ALA A 356 -18.36 13.78 -18.10
N VAL A 357 -18.66 14.20 -16.87
CA VAL A 357 -18.96 13.33 -15.74
C VAL A 357 -20.38 13.64 -15.30
N ILE A 358 -21.22 12.62 -15.24
CA ILE A 358 -22.61 12.70 -14.79
C ILE A 358 -22.71 11.81 -13.56
N LYS A 359 -23.24 12.33 -12.46
CA LYS A 359 -23.47 11.56 -11.21
C LYS A 359 -24.89 11.83 -10.74
N ASN A 360 -25.66 10.76 -10.50
CA ASN A 360 -27.10 10.86 -10.22
C ASN A 360 -27.89 11.70 -11.25
N GLY A 361 -27.44 11.74 -12.51
CA GLY A 361 -28.08 12.53 -13.57
C GLY A 361 -27.62 13.99 -13.67
N ASP A 362 -26.86 14.49 -12.69
CA ASP A 362 -26.34 15.85 -12.70
C ASP A 362 -24.98 15.92 -13.40
N LEU A 363 -24.80 16.94 -14.25
CA LEU A 363 -23.51 17.24 -14.84
C LEU A 363 -22.56 17.81 -13.77
N ILE A 364 -21.37 17.21 -13.66
CA ILE A 364 -20.42 17.55 -12.62
C ILE A 364 -19.36 18.52 -13.15
N ASP A 365 -19.16 19.62 -12.41
CA ASP A 365 -17.98 20.47 -12.59
C ASP A 365 -16.72 19.72 -12.13
N ARG A 366 -15.78 19.62 -13.05
CA ARG A 366 -14.52 18.88 -12.88
C ARG A 366 -13.34 19.77 -12.54
N SER A 367 -13.52 21.09 -12.56
CA SER A 367 -12.47 22.02 -12.19
C SER A 367 -12.18 21.96 -10.69
N PHE A 368 -10.94 22.27 -10.32
CA PHE A 368 -10.58 22.49 -8.92
C PHE A 368 -10.91 23.93 -8.54
N HIS A 369 -11.30 24.13 -7.29
CA HIS A 369 -11.67 25.46 -6.78
C HIS A 369 -10.91 25.73 -5.50
N ALA A 370 -10.07 26.78 -5.48
CA ALA A 370 -9.35 27.19 -4.27
C ALA A 370 -10.30 27.52 -3.10
N SER A 371 -11.53 27.93 -3.41
CA SER A 371 -12.60 28.23 -2.44
C SER A 371 -13.35 27.00 -1.93
N PHE A 372 -13.07 25.80 -2.46
CA PHE A 372 -13.65 24.58 -1.93
C PHE A 372 -13.20 24.37 -0.48
N SER A 373 -14.14 24.00 0.38
CA SER A 373 -13.87 23.65 1.77
C SER A 373 -14.60 22.36 2.11
N ASN A 374 -13.87 21.41 2.70
CA ASN A 374 -14.51 20.25 3.32
C ASN A 374 -14.81 20.62 4.79
N PRO A 375 -16.09 20.76 5.19
CA PRO A 375 -16.46 21.13 6.56
C PRO A 375 -16.11 20.05 7.59
N ILE A 376 -15.75 18.85 7.14
CA ILE A 376 -15.38 17.71 7.98
C ILE A 376 -13.95 17.29 7.60
N PRO A 377 -12.92 18.11 7.86
CA PRO A 377 -11.56 17.72 7.52
C PRO A 377 -11.17 16.42 8.23
N ARG A 378 -10.19 15.70 7.68
CA ARG A 378 -9.67 14.48 8.32
C ARG A 378 -9.14 14.83 9.72
N PRO A 379 -9.52 14.08 10.78
CA PRO A 379 -9.18 14.46 12.16
C PRO A 379 -7.74 14.09 12.56
N TYR A 380 -6.97 13.51 11.65
CA TYR A 380 -5.57 13.15 11.84
C TYR A 380 -4.81 13.37 10.55
N THR A 381 -3.53 13.71 10.68
CA THR A 381 -2.60 13.67 9.56
C THR A 381 -2.42 12.23 9.13
N GLN A 382 -2.66 11.94 7.85
CA GLN A 382 -2.19 10.68 7.30
C GLN A 382 -0.66 10.69 7.33
N GLY A 383 -0.03 9.61 7.80
CA GLY A 383 1.38 9.37 7.53
C GLY A 383 1.45 8.34 6.41
N PHE A 384 2.21 8.59 5.35
CA PHE A 384 2.51 7.53 4.40
C PHE A 384 3.45 6.53 5.06
N TYR A 385 3.25 5.22 4.84
CA TYR A 385 3.88 4.08 5.52
C TYR A 385 5.19 4.45 6.21
N GLY A 386 5.08 4.86 7.48
CA GLY A 386 6.08 5.71 8.12
C GLY A 386 7.49 5.16 8.00
N TYR A 387 8.48 6.00 7.69
CA TYR A 387 9.89 5.68 7.89
C TYR A 387 10.11 5.40 9.38
N PRO A 388 10.20 4.14 9.83
CA PRO A 388 10.39 3.85 11.25
C PRO A 388 11.68 4.50 11.76
N LEU A 389 11.63 5.00 12.99
CA LEU A 389 12.83 5.46 13.67
C LEU A 389 13.77 4.26 13.85
N PRO A 390 15.04 4.34 13.41
CA PRO A 390 15.97 3.24 13.61
C PRO A 390 16.13 2.96 15.11
N LYS A 391 16.39 1.71 15.47
CA LYS A 391 16.70 1.32 16.86
C LYS A 391 17.99 0.53 16.89
N VAL A 392 18.93 0.93 17.75
CA VAL A 392 20.17 0.17 17.96
C VAL A 392 20.01 -0.67 19.21
N GLU A 393 20.26 -1.98 19.10
CA GLU A 393 20.13 -2.93 20.20
C GLU A 393 21.49 -3.31 20.79
N SER A 394 22.53 -3.46 19.96
CA SER A 394 23.87 -3.78 20.44
C SER A 394 25.00 -3.38 19.47
N VAL A 395 26.23 -3.42 19.95
CA VAL A 395 27.46 -3.21 19.18
C VAL A 395 28.51 -4.28 19.54
N ALA A 396 29.23 -4.77 18.54
CA ALA A 396 30.33 -5.72 18.71
C ALA A 396 31.55 -5.34 17.85
N PRO A 397 32.79 -5.34 18.40
CA PRO A 397 33.10 -5.44 19.82
C PRO A 397 32.57 -4.23 20.62
N THR A 398 32.32 -4.43 21.92
CA THR A 398 31.86 -3.34 22.82
C THR A 398 32.99 -2.41 23.25
N ALA A 399 34.25 -2.80 23.01
CA ALA A 399 35.42 -2.02 23.36
C ALA A 399 36.59 -2.20 22.38
N ALA A 400 37.51 -1.25 22.40
CA ALA A 400 38.80 -1.29 21.71
C ALA A 400 39.85 -0.48 22.47
N PHE A 401 41.12 -0.51 22.05
CA PHE A 401 42.17 0.29 22.68
C PHE A 401 42.55 1.51 21.83
N ALA A 402 42.95 2.60 22.49
CA ALA A 402 43.45 3.79 21.82
C ALA A 402 44.73 3.46 21.03
N GLY A 403 44.85 3.98 19.81
CA GLY A 403 46.01 3.71 18.96
C GLY A 403 46.06 2.32 18.34
N GLU A 404 44.96 1.55 18.33
CA GLU A 404 44.83 0.29 17.56
C GLU A 404 44.61 0.51 16.05
N GLY A 405 44.57 1.76 15.59
CA GLY A 405 44.22 2.09 14.22
C GLY A 405 42.71 2.12 13.98
N GLU A 406 42.31 1.93 12.74
CA GLU A 406 40.90 1.84 12.35
C GLU A 406 40.23 0.60 12.97
N LYS A 407 39.00 0.74 13.45
CA LYS A 407 38.23 -0.35 14.06
C LYS A 407 36.95 -0.62 13.29
N ARG A 408 36.75 -1.88 12.91
CA ARG A 408 35.46 -2.37 12.41
C ARG A 408 34.58 -2.85 13.55
N LEU A 409 33.33 -2.40 13.53
CA LEU A 409 32.26 -2.76 14.44
C LEU A 409 31.08 -3.32 13.65
N VAL A 410 30.27 -4.12 14.33
CA VAL A 410 28.96 -4.57 13.87
C VAL A 410 27.93 -4.00 14.82
N LEU A 411 27.01 -3.20 14.31
CA LEU A 411 25.84 -2.72 15.06
C LEU A 411 24.66 -3.61 14.73
N LYS A 412 24.00 -4.16 15.74
CA LYS A 412 22.73 -4.87 15.57
C LYS A 412 21.56 -4.04 16.07
N GLY A 413 20.43 -4.13 15.39
CA GLY A 413 19.26 -3.33 15.70
C GLY A 413 18.05 -3.65 14.86
N LYS A 414 17.21 -2.64 14.62
CA LYS A 414 15.99 -2.71 13.81
C LYS A 414 15.87 -1.44 12.97
N ASP A 415 15.14 -1.59 11.86
CA ASP A 415 14.71 -0.47 11.03
C ASP A 415 15.88 0.33 10.44
N PHE A 416 16.99 -0.36 10.15
CA PHE A 416 18.07 0.20 9.37
C PHE A 416 17.72 0.18 7.88
N PHE A 417 18.14 1.25 7.19
CA PHE A 417 17.99 1.43 5.76
C PHE A 417 19.37 1.51 5.10
N PRO A 418 19.47 1.29 3.77
CA PRO A 418 20.72 1.43 3.04
C PRO A 418 21.34 2.82 3.13
N THR A 419 20.51 3.82 3.39
CA THR A 419 20.91 5.21 3.62
C THR A 419 21.24 5.51 5.08
N SER A 420 21.05 4.57 6.01
CA SER A 420 21.36 4.76 7.43
C SER A 420 22.83 5.03 7.65
N ILE A 421 23.11 6.03 8.48
CA ILE A 421 24.46 6.48 8.82
C ILE A 421 24.65 6.31 10.31
N THR A 422 25.66 5.54 10.70
CA THR A 422 26.08 5.48 12.09
C THR A 422 26.80 6.75 12.48
N ARG A 423 26.48 7.28 13.66
CA ARG A 423 27.09 8.46 14.27
C ARG A 423 27.80 8.08 15.56
N LEU A 424 29.09 8.40 15.64
CA LEU A 424 29.91 8.33 16.86
C LEU A 424 29.94 9.72 17.51
N ASP A 425 29.35 9.85 18.70
CA ASP A 425 29.20 11.14 19.41
C ASP A 425 28.61 12.23 18.50
N GLY A 426 27.62 11.87 17.69
CA GLY A 426 26.95 12.77 16.74
C GLY A 426 27.66 12.94 15.39
N ARG A 427 28.91 12.47 15.24
CA ARG A 427 29.68 12.58 13.99
C ARG A 427 29.46 11.35 13.10
N PRO A 428 29.12 11.52 11.81
CA PRO A 428 28.93 10.39 10.91
C PRO A 428 30.25 9.61 10.72
N VAL A 429 30.15 8.29 10.71
CA VAL A 429 31.26 7.37 10.42
C VAL A 429 30.87 6.46 9.25
N ARG A 430 31.88 5.89 8.58
CA ARG A 430 31.66 4.99 7.46
C ARG A 430 30.77 3.83 7.92
N THR A 431 29.65 3.66 7.22
CA THR A 431 28.61 2.70 7.53
C THR A 431 28.29 1.95 6.25
N ASP A 432 28.49 0.64 6.27
CA ASP A 432 28.13 -0.26 5.19
C ASP A 432 26.85 -1.00 5.63
N PHE A 433 25.79 -0.91 4.84
CA PHE A 433 24.54 -1.60 5.13
C PHE A 433 24.71 -3.11 4.91
N VAL A 434 24.39 -3.91 5.93
CA VAL A 434 24.40 -5.38 5.82
C VAL A 434 22.97 -5.89 5.73
N SER A 435 22.10 -5.45 6.65
CA SER A 435 20.67 -5.74 6.64
C SER A 435 19.91 -4.72 7.50
N GLN A 436 18.58 -4.83 7.56
CA GLN A 436 17.78 -4.01 8.49
C GLN A 436 18.15 -4.17 9.97
N GLN A 437 18.79 -5.28 10.30
CA GLN A 437 19.15 -5.61 11.66
C GLN A 437 20.66 -5.51 11.89
N GLU A 438 21.43 -5.15 10.87
CA GLU A 438 22.88 -5.15 10.95
C GLU A 438 23.53 -4.07 10.08
N LEU A 439 24.43 -3.30 10.67
CA LEU A 439 25.32 -2.37 9.98
C LEU A 439 26.76 -2.74 10.29
N ALA A 440 27.61 -2.74 9.26
CA ALA A 440 29.05 -2.78 9.43
C ALA A 440 29.55 -1.33 9.52
N VAL A 441 30.27 -1.01 10.60
CA VAL A 441 30.68 0.36 10.92
C VAL A 441 32.19 0.41 11.05
N THR A 442 32.79 1.43 10.46
CA THR A 442 34.23 1.63 10.50
C THR A 442 34.56 2.92 11.24
N ILE A 443 35.14 2.80 12.43
CA ILE A 443 35.62 3.93 13.22
C ILE A 443 37.07 4.24 12.82
N PRO A 444 37.35 5.43 12.27
CA PRO A 444 38.70 5.81 11.90
C PRO A 444 39.59 6.02 13.13
N ALA A 445 40.88 5.74 12.99
CA ALA A 445 41.86 5.76 14.09
C ALA A 445 41.88 7.07 14.89
N HIS A 446 41.71 8.22 14.23
CA HIS A 446 41.74 9.54 14.89
C HIS A 446 40.54 9.77 15.84
N LEU A 447 39.47 8.99 15.74
CA LEU A 447 38.31 9.03 16.65
C LEU A 447 38.41 8.03 17.82
N MET A 448 39.45 7.19 17.83
CA MET A 448 39.72 6.18 18.87
C MET A 448 40.46 6.77 20.07
N GLN A 449 39.92 7.86 20.63
CA GLN A 449 40.42 8.46 21.87
C GLN A 449 39.76 7.81 23.10
N PRO A 450 40.51 7.55 24.19
CA PRO A 450 39.96 6.92 25.40
C PRO A 450 38.68 7.58 25.91
N GLY A 451 37.72 6.77 26.33
CA GLY A 451 36.43 7.21 26.86
C GLY A 451 35.26 6.36 26.39
N VAL A 452 34.07 6.70 26.90
CA VAL A 452 32.81 6.09 26.45
C VAL A 452 32.29 6.89 25.25
N LYS A 453 32.22 6.23 24.10
CA LYS A 453 31.64 6.78 22.87
C LYS A 453 30.19 6.35 22.75
N ARG A 454 29.33 7.22 22.22
CA ARG A 454 27.93 6.93 21.93
C ARG A 454 27.74 6.69 20.45
N LEU A 455 27.27 5.50 20.10
CA LEU A 455 26.91 5.12 18.74
C LEU A 455 25.39 5.20 18.58
N ALA A 456 24.92 6.03 17.67
CA ALA A 456 23.53 6.07 17.23
C ALA A 456 23.46 5.90 15.72
N VAL A 457 22.29 5.59 15.17
CA VAL A 457 22.07 5.47 13.73
C VAL A 457 21.07 6.55 13.33
N THR A 458 21.42 7.34 12.32
CA THR A 458 20.50 8.29 11.69
C THR A 458 20.07 7.72 10.36
N SER A 459 18.77 7.55 10.15
CA SER A 459 18.21 7.38 8.82
C SER A 459 17.93 8.78 8.27
N PRO A 460 18.65 9.22 7.22
CA PRO A 460 18.57 10.58 6.74
C PRO A 460 17.14 10.93 6.34
N ARG A 461 16.74 12.14 6.69
CA ARG A 461 15.49 12.72 6.23
C ARG A 461 15.55 12.86 4.70
N PRO A 462 14.52 12.46 3.95
CA PRO A 462 14.40 12.88 2.55
C PRO A 462 14.58 14.40 2.48
N TRP A 463 15.39 14.90 1.54
CA TRP A 463 15.74 16.33 1.49
C TRP A 463 14.50 17.21 1.28
N GLU A 464 13.50 16.69 0.58
CA GLU A 464 12.23 17.37 0.37
C GLU A 464 11.32 17.41 1.63
N ILE A 465 11.58 16.57 2.64
CA ILE A 465 10.70 16.42 3.81
C ILE A 465 11.54 16.26 5.08
N PRO A 466 12.02 17.39 5.66
CA PRO A 466 12.96 17.37 6.77
C PRO A 466 12.36 16.81 8.06
N ASP A 467 11.07 16.50 8.14
CA ASP A 467 10.43 15.98 9.36
C ASP A 467 10.33 14.45 9.43
N LEU A 468 10.65 13.72 8.35
CA LEU A 468 10.56 12.25 8.27
C LEU A 468 11.93 11.58 8.35
N GLY A 469 12.07 10.52 9.15
CA GLY A 469 13.37 9.92 9.51
C GLY A 469 13.87 10.42 10.86
N GLY A 470 14.99 9.89 11.35
CA GLY A 470 15.44 10.26 12.68
C GLY A 470 16.65 9.51 13.17
N THR A 471 17.00 9.78 14.42
CA THR A 471 18.15 9.19 15.09
C THR A 471 17.67 8.21 16.14
N SER A 472 18.29 7.04 16.15
CA SER A 472 18.00 5.99 17.11
C SER A 472 18.37 6.38 18.54
N ASN A 473 18.00 5.51 19.49
CA ASN A 473 18.71 5.44 20.75
C ASN A 473 20.22 5.18 20.52
N ALA A 474 21.05 5.56 21.48
CA ALA A 474 22.49 5.29 21.42
C ALA A 474 22.90 4.06 22.22
N VAL A 475 23.93 3.35 21.77
CA VAL A 475 24.65 2.31 22.52
C VAL A 475 26.08 2.76 22.82
N ALA A 476 26.66 2.25 23.90
CA ALA A 476 28.01 2.61 24.33
C ALA A 476 29.08 1.75 23.62
N PHE A 477 30.18 2.39 23.24
CA PHE A 477 31.41 1.75 22.77
C PHE A 477 32.59 2.33 23.56
N ILE A 478 33.38 1.47 24.20
CA ILE A 478 34.43 1.89 25.13
C ILE A 478 35.79 1.88 24.44
N VAL A 479 36.44 3.03 24.38
CA VAL A 479 37.85 3.11 23.99
C VAL A 479 38.69 3.13 25.27
N ARG A 480 39.53 2.12 25.46
CA ARG A 480 40.40 1.94 26.62
C ARG A 480 41.76 2.59 26.38
N PHE A 481 42.43 2.96 27.47
CA PHE A 481 43.86 3.26 27.42
C PHE A 481 44.62 2.01 26.98
N LYS A 482 45.54 2.19 26.03
CA LYS A 482 46.52 1.17 25.68
C LYS A 482 47.60 1.19 26.77
N SER A 483 47.86 0.04 27.37
CA SER A 483 48.93 -0.17 28.35
C SER A 483 50.29 -0.02 27.73
#